data_AF-A0A0Q8T211-F1
#
_entry.id   AF-A0A0Q8T211-F1
#
_cell.length_a   1.000
_cell.length_b   1.000
_cell.length_c   1.000
_cell.angle_alpha   90.00
_cell.angle_beta   90.00
_cell.angle_gamma   90.00
#
_symmetry.space_group_name_H-M   'P 1'
#
loop_
_entity.id
_entity.type
_entity.pdbx_description
1 polymer ?
#
loop_
_entity_poly.entity_id
_entity_poly.type
_entity_poly.pdbx_seq_one_letter_code
_entity_poly.pdbx_strand_id
1 'polypeptide(L)'
;MSIVEEAGKFYALGTSPTEVIKAFEVCADLVEQMIPYCQCKLVAFDGDHDATVHAVLQSLVAKQWCTAERSIWIMRTTTQRLEWHLRNDTLPD
;
A
#
# COMPACT_ATOMS: atom_id res chain seq x y z
N MET A 1 -11.72 -22.37 -12.74
CA MET A 1 -11.04 -21.07 -12.96
C MET A 1 -10.06 -21.27 -14.08
N SER A 2 -10.23 -20.54 -15.18
CA SER A 2 -9.35 -20.66 -16.34
C SER A 2 -8.12 -19.77 -16.13
N ILE A 3 -6.94 -20.30 -16.44
CA ILE A 3 -5.64 -19.65 -16.26
C ILE A 3 -5.03 -19.45 -17.65
N VAL A 4 -4.47 -18.28 -17.91
CA VAL A 4 -3.79 -17.92 -19.15
C VAL A 4 -2.28 -17.91 -18.90
N GLU A 5 -1.50 -18.52 -19.79
CA GLU A 5 -0.04 -18.46 -19.76
C GLU A 5 0.47 -17.33 -20.67
N GLU A 6 1.31 -16.46 -20.15
CA GLU A 6 2.00 -15.42 -20.92
C GLU A 6 3.45 -15.28 -20.42
N ALA A 7 4.43 -15.33 -21.33
CA ALA A 7 5.86 -15.28 -21.03
C ALA A 7 6.34 -16.29 -19.95
N GLY A 8 5.74 -17.50 -19.92
CA GLY A 8 6.08 -18.55 -18.94
C GLY A 8 5.52 -18.31 -17.53
N LYS A 9 4.58 -17.36 -17.38
CA LYS A 9 3.88 -17.08 -16.13
C LYS A 9 2.37 -17.30 -16.30
N PHE A 10 1.71 -17.74 -15.24
CA PHE A 10 0.31 -18.13 -15.25
C PHE A 10 -0.56 -17.07 -14.55
N TYR A 11 -1.63 -16.63 -15.20
CA TYR A 11 -2.50 -15.55 -14.72
C TYR A 11 -3.97 -15.97 -14.75
N ALA A 12 -4.79 -15.41 -13.87
CA ALA A 12 -6.24 -15.61 -13.93
C ALA A 12 -6.81 -15.00 -15.22
N LEU A 13 -7.84 -15.63 -15.79
CA LEU A 13 -8.53 -15.10 -16.96
C LEU A 13 -9.09 -13.69 -16.65
N GLY A 14 -8.59 -12.67 -17.38
CA GLY A 14 -8.94 -11.26 -17.16
C GLY A 14 -7.86 -10.41 -16.47
N THR A 15 -6.72 -11.00 -16.08
CA THR A 15 -5.58 -10.25 -15.56
C THR A 15 -4.36 -10.55 -16.41
N SER A 16 -3.98 -9.65 -17.32
CA SER A 16 -2.76 -9.80 -18.12
C SER A 16 -1.49 -9.46 -17.31
N PRO A 17 -0.31 -9.97 -17.70
CA PRO A 17 0.96 -9.56 -17.09
C PRO A 17 1.15 -8.06 -17.06
N THR A 18 0.76 -7.38 -18.14
CA THR A 18 0.85 -5.93 -18.26
C THR A 18 -0.02 -5.22 -17.22
N GLU A 19 -1.23 -5.72 -16.95
CA GLU A 19 -2.11 -5.18 -15.90
C GLU A 19 -1.56 -5.43 -14.50
N VAL A 20 -0.92 -6.58 -14.26
CA VAL A 20 -0.24 -6.86 -12.98
C VAL A 20 0.94 -5.92 -12.79
N ILE A 21 1.77 -5.73 -13.82
CA ILE A 21 2.93 -4.82 -13.80
C ILE A 21 2.46 -3.40 -13.54
N LYS A 22 1.50 -2.91 -14.31
CA LYS A 22 0.97 -1.55 -14.15
C LYS A 22 0.36 -1.32 -12.77
N ALA A 23 -0.37 -2.31 -12.23
CA ALA A 23 -0.90 -2.22 -10.88
C ALA A 23 0.22 -2.15 -9.82
N PHE A 24 1.30 -2.90 -10.00
CA PHE A 24 2.46 -2.87 -9.11
C PHE A 24 3.21 -1.53 -9.20
N GLU A 25 3.44 -1.01 -10.41
CA GLU A 25 4.06 0.29 -10.65
C GLU A 25 3.27 1.43 -10.01
N VAL A 26 1.93 1.43 -10.14
CA VAL A 26 1.05 2.40 -9.47
C VAL A 26 1.17 2.31 -7.94
N CYS A 27 1.23 1.09 -7.38
CA CYS A 27 1.42 0.92 -5.95
C CYS A 27 2.80 1.41 -5.48
N ALA A 28 3.86 1.20 -6.27
CA ALA A 28 5.20 1.67 -5.95
C ALA A 28 5.31 3.20 -6.00
N ASP A 29 4.70 3.84 -7.01
CA ASP A 29 4.63 5.31 -7.09
C ASP A 29 3.83 5.89 -5.92
N LEU A 30 2.72 5.25 -5.56
CA LEU A 30 1.92 5.66 -4.41
C LEU A 30 2.71 5.55 -3.11
N VAL A 31 3.52 4.50 -2.90
CA VAL A 31 4.44 4.41 -1.75
C VAL A 31 5.38 5.63 -1.69
N GLU A 32 5.99 6.02 -2.82
CA GLU A 32 6.87 7.19 -2.87
C GLU A 32 6.15 8.49 -2.51
N GLN A 33 4.89 8.65 -2.93
CA GLN A 33 4.07 9.80 -2.55
C GLN A 33 3.62 9.74 -1.07
N MET A 34 3.43 8.54 -0.52
CA MET A 34 3.00 8.36 0.86
C MET A 34 4.10 8.70 1.87
N ILE A 35 5.39 8.56 1.53
CA ILE A 35 6.52 8.91 2.41
C ILE A 35 6.43 10.37 2.90
N PRO A 36 6.47 11.41 2.03
CA PRO A 36 6.39 12.80 2.47
C PRO A 36 5.02 13.15 3.07
N TYR A 37 3.94 12.51 2.61
CA TYR A 37 2.60 12.72 3.18
C TYR A 37 2.51 12.22 4.62
N CYS A 38 3.03 11.04 4.92
CA CYS A 38 3.09 10.47 6.27
C CYS A 38 3.97 11.34 7.18
N GLN A 39 5.14 11.79 6.72
CA GLN A 39 5.98 12.71 7.50
C GLN A 39 5.27 14.04 7.81
N CYS A 40 4.53 14.59 6.85
CA CYS A 40 3.74 15.79 7.07
C CYS A 40 2.60 15.55 8.07
N LYS A 41 1.93 14.40 7.98
CA LYS A 41 0.86 14.02 8.92
C LYS A 41 1.38 13.74 10.31
N LEU A 42 2.60 13.23 10.45
CA LEU A 42 3.22 12.93 11.74
C LEU A 42 3.27 14.17 12.65
N VAL A 43 3.53 15.35 12.07
CA VAL A 43 3.53 16.62 12.81
C VAL A 43 2.15 16.94 13.39
N ALA A 44 1.08 16.59 12.67
CA ALA A 44 -0.30 16.80 13.13
C ALA A 44 -0.74 15.79 14.21
N PHE A 45 0.03 14.73 14.43
CA PHE A 45 -0.18 13.71 15.46
C PHE A 45 0.92 13.74 16.53
N ASP A 46 1.60 14.88 16.71
CA ASP A 46 2.62 15.07 17.76
C ASP A 46 3.75 14.01 17.76
N GLY A 47 4.08 13.44 16.59
CA GLY A 47 5.10 12.40 16.50
C GLY A 47 4.60 10.97 16.74
N ASP A 48 3.30 10.76 16.91
CA ASP A 48 2.72 9.42 17.07
C ASP A 48 2.64 8.68 15.72
N HIS A 49 3.57 7.75 15.48
CA HIS A 49 3.62 6.93 14.28
C HIS A 49 2.39 6.03 14.13
N ASP A 50 1.89 5.43 15.21
CA ASP A 50 0.74 4.53 15.21
C ASP A 50 -0.53 5.27 14.80
N ALA A 51 -0.80 6.40 15.46
CA ALA A 51 -1.96 7.25 15.16
C ALA A 51 -1.91 7.79 13.73
N THR A 52 -0.72 8.19 13.27
CA THR A 52 -0.49 8.65 11.91
C THR A 52 -0.79 7.55 10.90
N VAL A 53 -0.21 6.37 11.05
CA VAL A 53 -0.39 5.25 10.12
C VAL A 53 -1.84 4.80 10.08
N HIS A 54 -2.50 4.71 11.24
CA HIS A 54 -3.90 4.31 11.30
C HIS A 54 -4.82 5.33 10.58
N ALA A 55 -4.65 6.62 10.83
CA ALA A 55 -5.44 7.67 10.17
C ALA A 55 -5.20 7.72 8.66
N VAL A 56 -3.96 7.53 8.24
CA VAL A 56 -3.58 7.51 6.83
C VAL A 56 -4.13 6.27 6.12
N LEU A 57 -4.04 5.09 6.73
CA LEU A 57 -4.62 3.85 6.20
C LEU A 57 -6.14 3.97 6.02
N GLN A 58 -6.84 4.48 7.04
CA GLN A 58 -8.29 4.72 6.95
C GLN A 58 -8.64 5.66 5.80
N SER A 59 -7.85 6.72 5.61
CA SER A 59 -8.02 7.65 4.49
C SER A 59 -7.79 6.95 3.15
N LEU A 60 -6.76 6.11 3.03
CA LEU A 60 -6.43 5.37 1.81
C LEU A 60 -7.55 4.39 1.42
N VAL A 61 -8.07 3.65 2.39
CA VAL A 61 -9.20 2.71 2.20
C VAL A 61 -10.47 3.46 1.80
N ALA A 62 -10.76 4.59 2.45
CA ALA A 62 -11.94 5.41 2.14
C ALA A 62 -11.89 6.03 0.73
N LYS A 63 -10.69 6.32 0.22
CA LYS A 63 -10.50 6.86 -1.14
C LYS A 63 -10.71 5.82 -2.25
N GLN A 64 -10.70 4.52 -1.91
CA GLN A 64 -10.88 3.40 -2.84
C GLN A 64 -9.95 3.43 -4.08
N TRP A 65 -8.76 4.02 -3.95
CA TRP A 65 -7.77 4.04 -5.04
C TRP A 65 -7.18 2.66 -5.32
N CYS A 66 -7.18 1.79 -4.32
CA CYS A 66 -6.78 0.40 -4.43
C CYS A 66 -7.59 -0.46 -3.44
N THR A 67 -7.46 -1.79 -3.55
CA THR A 67 -8.11 -2.72 -2.62
C THR A 67 -7.59 -2.52 -1.19
N ALA A 68 -8.33 -3.00 -0.20
CA ALA A 68 -7.91 -2.93 1.20
C ALA A 68 -6.54 -3.61 1.41
N GLU A 69 -6.33 -4.79 0.82
CA GLU A 69 -5.05 -5.51 0.87
C GLU A 69 -3.89 -4.69 0.27
N ARG A 70 -4.12 -4.03 -0.86
CA ARG A 70 -3.10 -3.14 -1.46
C ARG A 70 -2.85 -1.91 -0.62
N SER A 71 -3.89 -1.36 0.00
CA SER A 71 -3.77 -0.21 0.91
C SER A 71 -2.89 -0.56 2.12
N ILE A 72 -3.09 -1.74 2.70
CA ILE A 72 -2.26 -2.27 3.80
C ILE A 72 -0.82 -2.47 3.31
N TRP A 73 -0.62 -3.10 2.15
CA TRP A 73 0.71 -3.30 1.58
C TRP A 73 1.46 -1.98 1.33
N ILE A 74 0.78 -0.97 0.77
CA ILE A 74 1.35 0.38 0.56
C ILE A 74 1.79 0.97 1.90
N MET A 75 0.93 0.94 2.92
CA MET A 75 1.26 1.49 4.23
C MET A 75 2.40 0.74 4.91
N ARG A 76 2.40 -0.60 4.87
CA ARG A 76 3.49 -1.43 5.41
C ARG A 76 4.82 -1.15 4.72
N THR A 77 4.81 -0.99 3.39
CA THR A 77 6.03 -0.66 2.63
C THR A 77 6.51 0.75 2.92
N THR A 78 5.59 1.71 3.05
CA THR A 78 5.91 3.10 3.37
C THR A 78 6.55 3.21 4.76
N THR A 79 6.00 2.53 5.77
CA THR A 79 6.50 2.60 7.14
C THR A 79 7.83 1.88 7.30
N GLN A 80 8.05 0.80 6.55
CA GLN A 80 9.37 0.16 6.45
C GLN A 80 10.42 1.10 5.84
N ARG A 81 10.09 1.82 4.77
CA ARG A 81 11.01 2.81 4.15
C ARG A 81 11.30 4.01 5.04
N LEU A 82 10.32 4.40 5.86
CA LEU A 82 10.46 5.46 6.86
C LEU A 82 11.15 4.98 8.15
N GLU A 83 11.46 3.69 8.26
CA GLU A 83 12.04 3.06 9.47
C GLU A 83 11.17 3.28 10.73
N TRP A 84 9.84 3.35 10.55
CA TRP A 84 8.90 3.53 11.65
C TRP A 84 8.65 2.22 12.39
N HIS A 85 8.88 2.23 13.69
CA HIS A 85 8.53 1.12 14.57
C HIS A 85 7.08 1.25 15.02
N LEU A 86 6.21 0.46 14.41
CA LEU A 86 4.79 0.36 14.75
C LEU A 86 4.54 -0.77 15.74
N ARG A 87 3.40 -0.71 16.43
CA ARG A 87 2.92 -1.84 17.23
C ARG A 87 2.42 -2.96 16.30
N ASN A 88 2.32 -4.18 16.84
CA ASN A 88 1.88 -5.34 16.05
C ASN A 88 0.41 -5.25 15.60
N ASP A 89 -0.40 -4.39 16.23
CA ASP A 89 -1.83 -4.23 15.92
C ASP A 89 -2.14 -3.05 14.98
N THR A 90 -1.16 -2.21 14.65
CA THR A 90 -1.36 -0.97 13.86
C THR A 90 -1.77 -1.24 12.41
N LEU A 91 -1.24 -2.31 11.81
CA LEU A 91 -1.55 -2.75 10.45
C LEU A 91 -2.04 -4.20 10.51
N PRO A 92 -3.25 -4.51 10.02
CA PRO A 92 -3.72 -5.89 9.95
C PRO A 92 -2.80 -6.73 9.07
N ASP A 93 -2.74 -8.04 9.34
CA ASP A 93 -1.84 -8.97 8.65
C ASP A 93 -2.17 -9.10 7.16
#